data_AF-A0A975TUF6-F1
#
_entry.id   AF-A0A975TUF6-F1
#
_cell.length_a   1.000
_cell.length_b   1.000
_cell.length_c   1.000
_cell.angle_alpha   90.00
_cell.angle_beta   90.00
_cell.angle_gamma   90.00
#
_symmetry.space_group_name_H-M   'P 1'
#
loop_
_entity.id
_entity.type
_entity.pdbx_description
1 polymer ?
#
loop_
_entity_poly.entity_id
_entity_poly.type
_entity_poly.pdbx_seq_one_letter_code
_entity_poly.pdbx_strand_id
1 'polypeptide(L)'
;MTRITRQDLPADIAVFAGDFASQPLVFAHLLDVAPGLDLTHVEVIQRSHGLRLGAYFEGATVASLAAKGRTLVLILPAAHEGVACPVVQTAHLTPLGSFRGTVPHLSATP
;
A
#
# COMPACT_ATOMS: atom_id res chain seq x y z
N MET A 1 16.17 -29.14 4.07
CA MET A 1 14.76 -28.69 4.18
C MET A 1 14.81 -27.20 4.50
N THR A 2 14.51 -26.34 3.54
CA THR A 2 14.58 -24.88 3.74
C THR A 2 13.43 -24.44 4.64
N ARG A 3 13.73 -23.79 5.76
CA ARG A 3 12.70 -23.25 6.66
C ARG A 3 12.36 -21.84 6.19
N ILE A 4 11.08 -21.58 5.90
CA ILE A 4 10.61 -20.23 5.61
C ILE A 4 10.21 -19.58 6.94
N THR A 5 10.86 -18.48 7.28
CA THR A 5 10.52 -17.69 8.46
C THR A 5 9.82 -16.41 8.00
N ARG A 6 8.62 -16.14 8.53
CA ARG A 6 7.95 -14.86 8.35
C ARG A 6 8.39 -13.90 9.44
N GLN A 7 8.86 -12.72 9.03
CA GLN A 7 9.21 -11.61 9.91
C GLN A 7 8.44 -10.39 9.43
N ASP A 8 7.77 -9.69 10.34
CA ASP A 8 7.15 -8.41 9.99
C ASP A 8 8.19 -7.29 10.18
N LEU A 9 8.57 -6.62 9.10
CA LEU A 9 9.61 -5.59 9.10
C LEU A 9 8.98 -4.20 9.10
N PRO A 10 9.54 -3.24 9.85
CA PRO A 10 9.02 -1.88 9.87
C PRO A 10 9.33 -1.17 8.54
N ALA A 11 8.34 -0.51 7.97
CA ALA A 11 8.41 0.09 6.64
C ALA A 11 7.58 1.39 6.56
N ASP A 12 8.00 2.31 5.70
CA ASP A 12 7.22 3.52 5.38
C ASP A 12 6.34 3.23 4.17
N ILE A 13 5.02 3.19 4.38
CA ILE A 13 4.05 2.85 3.34
C ILE A 13 3.43 4.15 2.83
N ALA A 14 3.51 4.40 1.53
CA ALA A 14 2.86 5.55 0.92
C ALA A 14 1.37 5.25 0.75
N VAL A 15 0.51 6.13 1.29
CA VAL A 15 -0.93 5.94 1.29
C VAL A 15 -1.62 7.02 0.47
N PHE A 16 -2.54 6.59 -0.38
CA PHE A 16 -3.34 7.45 -1.22
C PHE A 16 -4.83 7.15 -1.03
N ALA A 17 -5.65 8.17 -1.22
CA ALA A 17 -7.09 8.05 -1.31
C ALA A 17 -7.56 8.33 -2.74
N GLY A 18 -8.52 7.56 -3.22
CA GLY A 18 -9.15 7.77 -4.51
C GLY A 18 -10.61 7.34 -4.54
N ASP A 19 -11.29 7.69 -5.63
CA ASP A 19 -12.65 7.23 -5.92
C ASP A 19 -12.64 6.47 -7.25
N PHE A 20 -12.57 5.15 -7.14
CA PHE A 20 -12.52 4.24 -8.28
C PHE A 20 -13.70 3.27 -8.22
N ALA A 21 -14.34 3.04 -9.37
CA ALA A 21 -15.48 2.13 -9.44
C ALA A 21 -15.08 0.66 -9.18
N SER A 22 -13.82 0.29 -9.42
CA SER A 22 -13.32 -1.07 -9.20
C SER A 22 -11.80 -1.09 -9.03
N GLN A 23 -11.29 -2.13 -8.37
CA GLN A 23 -9.86 -2.35 -8.20
C GLN A 23 -9.06 -2.41 -9.51
N PRO A 24 -9.51 -3.07 -10.60
CA PRO A 24 -8.78 -3.05 -11.87
C PRO A 24 -8.54 -1.64 -12.42
N LEU A 25 -9.47 -0.70 -12.22
CA LEU A 25 -9.29 0.70 -12.65
C LEU A 25 -8.21 1.42 -11.84
N VAL A 26 -8.02 1.05 -10.57
CA VAL A 26 -6.90 1.56 -9.76
C VAL A 26 -5.58 1.13 -10.37
N PHE A 27 -5.45 -0.16 -10.69
CA PHE A 27 -4.22 -0.69 -11.28
C PHE A 27 -3.94 -0.13 -12.67
N ALA A 28 -4.96 0.00 -13.52
CA ALA A 28 -4.83 0.66 -14.81
C ALA A 28 -4.30 2.09 -14.66
N HIS A 29 -4.92 2.87 -13.77
CA HIS A 29 -4.48 4.25 -13.48
C HIS A 29 -3.04 4.30 -12.95
N LEU A 30 -2.64 3.36 -12.08
CA LEU A 30 -1.28 3.29 -11.56
C LEU A 30 -0.25 2.99 -12.66
N LEU A 31 -0.57 2.11 -13.61
CA LEU A 31 0.32 1.82 -14.75
C LEU A 31 0.47 3.04 -15.67
N ASP A 32 -0.60 3.80 -15.87
CA ASP A 32 -0.55 5.01 -16.70
C ASP A 32 0.36 6.10 -16.09
N VAL A 33 0.34 6.26 -14.76
CA VAL A 33 1.07 7.33 -14.07
C VAL A 33 2.47 6.91 -13.60
N ALA A 34 2.69 5.62 -13.37
CA ALA A 34 3.95 5.05 -12.89
C ALA A 34 4.17 3.66 -13.52
N PRO A 35 4.58 3.59 -14.80
CA PRO A 35 4.68 2.32 -15.54
C PRO A 35 5.75 1.35 -15.01
N GLY A 36 6.70 1.85 -14.21
CA GLY A 36 7.72 1.03 -13.53
C GLY A 36 7.32 0.52 -12.15
N LEU A 37 6.08 0.78 -11.70
CA LEU A 37 5.60 0.35 -10.39
C LEU A 37 5.27 -1.16 -10.40
N ASP A 38 5.86 -1.91 -9.48
CA ASP A 38 5.50 -3.31 -9.26
C ASP A 38 4.18 -3.40 -8.48
N LEU A 39 3.12 -3.71 -9.23
CA LEU A 39 1.77 -3.82 -8.70
C LEU A 39 1.56 -5.02 -7.75
N THR A 40 2.48 -5.98 -7.71
CA THR A 40 2.41 -7.11 -6.75
C THR A 40 2.64 -6.64 -5.30
N HIS A 41 3.26 -5.47 -5.15
CA HIS A 41 3.50 -4.79 -3.89
C HIS A 41 2.59 -3.57 -3.70
N VAL A 42 1.41 -3.58 -4.33
CA VAL A 42 0.38 -2.56 -4.15
C VAL A 42 -0.87 -3.20 -3.58
N GLU A 43 -1.40 -2.59 -2.52
CA GLU A 43 -2.61 -3.05 -1.87
C GLU A 43 -3.73 -2.03 -2.09
N VAL A 44 -4.87 -2.50 -2.61
CA VAL A 44 -6.05 -1.68 -2.91
C VAL A 44 -7.20 -2.09 -2.01
N ILE A 45 -7.67 -1.16 -1.19
CA ILE A 45 -8.68 -1.38 -0.15
C ILE A 45 -9.90 -0.51 -0.46
N GLN A 46 -10.98 -1.13 -0.97
CA GLN A 46 -12.25 -0.42 -1.26
C GLN A 46 -13.32 -0.64 -0.17
N ARG A 47 -13.14 -1.69 0.64
CA ARG A 47 -14.08 -2.12 1.69
C ARG A 47 -13.29 -2.78 2.82
N SER A 48 -13.94 -2.93 3.98
CA SER A 48 -13.35 -3.58 5.16
C SER A 48 -12.03 -2.95 5.59
N HIS A 49 -11.95 -1.61 5.53
CA HIS A 49 -10.74 -0.82 5.78
C HIS A 49 -10.04 -1.22 7.08
N GLY A 50 -10.77 -1.37 8.19
CA GLY A 50 -10.18 -1.70 9.49
C GLY A 50 -9.36 -2.99 9.49
N LEU A 51 -9.91 -4.08 8.94
CA LEU A 51 -9.24 -5.40 8.95
C LEU A 51 -8.01 -5.41 8.03
N ARG A 52 -8.13 -4.84 6.82
CA ARG A 52 -7.02 -4.85 5.86
C ARG A 52 -5.92 -3.86 6.24
N LEU A 53 -6.27 -2.66 6.70
CA LEU A 53 -5.28 -1.71 7.21
C LEU A 53 -4.59 -2.24 8.48
N GLY A 54 -5.32 -2.96 9.34
CA GLY A 54 -4.75 -3.56 10.56
C GLY A 54 -3.67 -4.63 10.30
N ALA A 55 -3.54 -5.12 9.07
CA ALA A 55 -2.42 -5.98 8.69
C ALA A 55 -1.09 -5.21 8.52
N TYR A 56 -1.15 -3.89 8.38
CA TYR A 56 0.00 -3.01 8.10
C TYR A 56 0.23 -1.95 9.17
N PHE A 57 -0.84 -1.48 9.83
CA PHE A 57 -0.79 -0.30 10.68
C PHE A 57 -1.39 -0.55 12.06
N GLU A 58 -0.94 0.23 13.04
CA GLU A 58 -1.51 0.27 14.38
C GLU A 58 -2.88 0.95 14.42
N GLY A 59 -3.67 0.66 15.47
CA GLY A 59 -5.08 1.05 15.56
C GLY A 59 -5.38 2.54 15.39
N ALA A 60 -4.50 3.43 15.87
CA ALA A 60 -4.68 4.87 15.71
C ALA A 60 -4.55 5.31 14.24
N THR A 61 -3.54 4.80 13.54
CA THR A 61 -3.33 5.04 12.10
C THR A 61 -4.45 4.42 11.28
N VAL A 62 -4.89 3.20 11.62
CA VAL A 62 -6.03 2.53 10.98
C VAL A 62 -7.28 3.39 11.08
N ALA A 63 -7.61 3.88 12.27
CA ALA A 63 -8.80 4.71 12.49
C ALA A 63 -8.72 6.03 11.70
N SER A 64 -7.54 6.67 11.68
CA SER A 64 -7.31 7.90 10.92
C SER A 64 -7.49 7.68 9.42
N LEU A 65 -6.88 6.63 8.85
CA LEU A 65 -6.92 6.34 7.41
C LEU A 65 -8.31 5.84 6.95
N ALA A 66 -8.98 5.01 7.77
CA ALA A 66 -10.31 4.50 7.43
C ALA A 66 -11.36 5.60 7.26
N ALA A 67 -11.13 6.79 7.82
CA ALA A 67 -12.00 7.96 7.67
C ALA A 67 -11.74 8.80 6.41
N LYS A 68 -10.66 8.52 5.64
CA LYS A 68 -10.12 9.45 4.64
C LYS A 68 -10.49 9.15 3.18
N GLY A 69 -11.13 8.02 2.87
CA GLY A 69 -11.45 7.69 1.48
C GLY A 69 -12.37 6.50 1.29
N ARG A 70 -12.93 6.41 0.07
CA ARG A 70 -13.71 5.24 -0.38
C ARG A 70 -12.81 4.11 -0.83
N THR A 71 -11.73 4.44 -1.54
CA THR A 71 -10.67 3.52 -1.91
C THR A 71 -9.35 4.04 -1.35
N LEU A 72 -8.67 3.23 -0.56
CA LEU A 72 -7.30 3.47 -0.14
C LEU A 72 -6.35 2.62 -0.97
N VAL A 73 -5.24 3.22 -1.37
CA VAL A 73 -4.16 2.56 -2.11
C VAL A 73 -2.89 2.67 -1.28
N LEU A 74 -2.32 1.54 -0.92
CA LEU A 74 -1.08 1.42 -0.19
C LEU A 74 -0.01 0.98 -1.17
N ILE A 75 1.02 1.79 -1.32
CA ILE A 75 2.20 1.47 -2.12
C ILE A 75 3.30 1.10 -1.14
N LEU A 76 3.67 -0.19 -1.13
CA LEU A 76 4.69 -0.74 -0.24
C LEU A 76 6.09 -0.37 -0.79
N PRO A 77 7.12 -0.26 0.06
CA PRO A 77 8.47 0.08 -0.41
C PRO A 77 9.05 -0.86 -1.48
N ALA A 78 8.62 -2.12 -1.49
CA ALA A 78 9.04 -3.09 -2.50
C ALA A 78 8.41 -2.85 -3.88
N ALA A 79 7.42 -1.96 -3.99
CA ALA A 79 6.74 -1.67 -5.26
C ALA A 79 7.55 -0.80 -6.21
N HIS A 80 8.57 -0.09 -5.73
CA HIS A 80 9.38 0.79 -6.56
C HIS A 80 10.82 0.82 -6.09
N GLU A 81 11.72 1.10 -7.01
CA GLU A 81 13.10 1.44 -6.65
C GLU A 81 13.17 2.89 -6.18
N GLY A 82 13.91 3.15 -5.10
CA GLY A 82 14.17 4.49 -4.59
C GLY A 82 13.46 4.84 -3.27
N VAL A 83 13.88 5.95 -2.69
CA VAL A 83 13.46 6.39 -1.34
C VAL A 83 12.05 7.01 -1.35
N ALA A 84 11.64 7.60 -2.47
CA ALA A 84 10.35 8.26 -2.63
C ALA A 84 9.45 7.50 -3.60
N CYS A 85 8.17 7.39 -3.26
CA CYS A 85 7.16 6.81 -4.14
C CYS A 85 7.06 7.62 -5.44
N PRO A 86 7.12 6.98 -6.62
CA PRO A 86 7.06 7.68 -7.91
C PRO A 86 5.65 8.18 -8.26
N VAL A 87 4.63 7.74 -7.52
CA VAL A 87 3.24 8.15 -7.74
C VAL A 87 3.00 9.53 -7.15
N VAL A 88 2.59 10.45 -8.03
CA VAL A 88 2.23 11.83 -7.67
C VAL A 88 0.72 12.01 -7.52
N GLN A 89 0.30 13.15 -6.98
CA GLN A 89 -1.12 13.53 -6.95
C GLN A 89 -1.69 13.63 -8.37
N THR A 90 -2.92 13.11 -8.55
CA THR A 90 -3.68 13.19 -9.80
C THR A 90 -5.13 13.57 -9.52
N ALA A 91 -5.95 13.70 -10.56
CA ALA A 91 -7.39 13.94 -10.43
C ALA A 91 -8.13 12.79 -9.71
N HIS A 92 -7.61 11.56 -9.76
CA HIS A 92 -8.26 10.37 -9.20
C HIS A 92 -7.57 9.82 -7.94
N LEU A 93 -6.36 10.31 -7.64
CA LEU A 93 -5.52 9.79 -6.58
C LEU A 93 -4.89 10.95 -5.79
N THR A 94 -5.27 11.06 -4.52
CA THR A 94 -4.79 12.09 -3.59
C THR A 94 -3.84 11.48 -2.58
N PRO A 95 -2.60 11.98 -2.44
CA PRO A 95 -1.67 11.50 -1.43
C PRO A 95 -2.18 11.87 -0.03
N LEU A 96 -2.23 10.89 0.87
CA LEU A 96 -2.49 11.11 2.30
C LEU A 96 -1.20 11.24 3.11
N GLY A 97 -0.08 10.79 2.54
CA GLY A 97 1.25 10.83 3.14
C GLY A 97 1.87 9.44 3.27
N SER A 98 3.05 9.39 3.89
CA SER A 98 3.73 8.15 4.24
C SER A 98 3.53 7.84 5.71
N PHE A 99 3.18 6.58 6.00
CA PHE A 99 2.89 6.13 7.36
C PHE A 99 3.79 4.97 7.72
N ARG A 100 4.34 4.99 8.94
CA ARG A 100 5.10 3.86 9.45
C ARG A 100 4.16 2.70 9.73
N GLY A 101 4.46 1.55 9.14
CA GLY A 101 3.73 0.30 9.33
C GLY A 101 4.68 -0.89 9.35
N THR A 102 4.11 -2.08 9.24
CA THR A 102 4.84 -3.34 9.11
C THR A 102 4.46 -4.05 7.82
N VAL A 103 5.45 -4.69 7.21
CA VAL A 103 5.26 -5.47 5.99
C VAL A 103 5.78 -6.89 6.22
N PRO A 104 5.00 -7.92 5.84
CA PRO A 104 5.46 -9.29 5.98
C PRO A 104 6.61 -9.55 5.01
N HIS A 105 7.74 -9.95 5.58
CA HIS A 105 8.94 -10.37 4.85
C HIS A 105 9.16 -11.86 5.09
N LEU A 106 9.21 -12.63 3.99
CA LEU A 106 9.51 -14.06 4.03
C LEU A 106 10.99 -14.25 3.70
N SER A 107 11.76 -14.76 4.65
CA SER A 107 13.17 -15.08 4.45
C SER A 107 13.39 -16.59 4.55
N ALA A 108 14.14 -17.14 3.59
CA ALA A 108 14.61 -18.50 3.66
C ALA A 108 15.78 -18.57 4.66
N THR A 109 15.62 -19.37 5.71
CA THR A 109 16.69 -19.64 6.68
C THR A 109 17.37 -20.96 6.27
N PRO A 110 18.71 -21.02 6.18
CA PRO A 110 19.45 -22.21 5.77
C PRO A 110 19.25 -23.41 6.70
#